data_AF-A0A9W8BAH7-F1
#
_entry.id   AF-A0A9W8BAH7-F1
#
_cell.length_a   1.000
_cell.length_b   1.000
_cell.length_c   1.000
_cell.angle_alpha   90.00
_cell.angle_beta   90.00
_cell.angle_gamma   90.00
#
_symmetry.space_group_name_H-M   'P 1'
#
loop_
_entity.id
_entity.type
_entity.pdbx_description
1 polymer ?
#
loop_
_entity_poly.entity_id
_entity_poly.type
_entity_poly.pdbx_seq_one_letter_code
_entity_poly.pdbx_strand_id
1 'polypeptide(L)' 'MSEVAKYTSEQIQQHSTREDIWIVVHGKVYDVAAFLDEHPGGEEVILEHAGIDATEAFEDIGHSEDAHDLLKLKQSR' A
#
# COMPACT_ATOMS: atom_id res chain seq x y z
N MET A 1 11.51 -21.33 0.24
CA MET A 1 11.81 -20.27 -0.73
C MET A 1 10.52 -19.48 -0.86
N SER A 2 10.43 -18.28 -0.28
CA SER A 2 9.26 -17.43 -0.54
C SER A 2 9.49 -16.80 -1.91
N GLU A 3 8.63 -17.11 -2.87
CA GLU A 3 8.65 -16.44 -4.18
C GLU A 3 8.27 -14.98 -3.97
N VAL A 4 9.17 -14.06 -4.34
CA VAL A 4 8.86 -12.62 -4.30
C VAL A 4 8.28 -12.27 -5.67
N ALA A 5 6.97 -12.07 -5.72
CA ALA A 5 6.32 -11.57 -6.93
C ALA A 5 6.87 -10.19 -7.29
N LYS A 6 7.34 -10.04 -8.54
CA LYS A 6 7.79 -8.75 -9.08
C LYS A 6 6.66 -8.17 -9.91
N TYR A 7 6.30 -6.93 -9.59
CA TYR A 7 5.28 -6.18 -10.31
C TYR A 7 5.92 -4.98 -11.00
N THR A 8 5.45 -4.67 -12.21
CA THR A 8 5.79 -3.41 -12.88
C THR A 8 4.88 -2.30 -12.39
N SER A 9 5.31 -1.04 -12.57
CA SER A 9 4.46 0.12 -12.29
C SER A 9 3.15 0.09 -13.08
N GLU A 10 3.16 -0.41 -14.32
CA GLU A 10 1.96 -0.58 -15.14
C GLU A 10 0.99 -1.60 -14.53
N GLN A 11 1.49 -2.70 -13.96
CA GLN A 11 0.63 -3.68 -13.27
C GLN A 11 0.03 -3.06 -12.01
N ILE A 12 0.85 -2.38 -11.20
CA ILE A 12 0.40 -1.77 -9.94
C ILE A 12 -0.67 -0.71 -10.21
N GLN A 13 -0.53 0.10 -11.26
CA GLN A 13 -1.54 1.10 -11.65
C GLN A 13 -2.91 0.52 -12.00
N GLN A 14 -2.99 -0.76 -12.39
CA GLN A 14 -4.28 -1.42 -12.64
C GLN A 14 -5.05 -1.67 -11.34
N HIS A 15 -4.36 -1.76 -10.21
CA HIS A 15 -4.90 -1.95 -8.88
C HIS A 15 -5.16 -0.61 -8.19
N SER A 16 -6.03 0.20 -8.81
CA SER A 16 -6.37 1.57 -8.38
C SER A 16 -7.86 1.78 -8.08
N THR A 17 -8.60 0.70 -7.80
CA THR A 17 -10.06 0.74 -7.56
C THR A 17 -10.38 0.44 -6.10
N ARG A 18 -11.50 0.94 -5.55
CA ARG A 18 -11.84 0.76 -4.13
C ARG A 18 -11.75 -0.69 -3.62
N GLU A 19 -12.12 -1.65 -4.47
CA GLU A 19 -12.14 -3.08 -4.13
C GLU A 19 -10.78 -3.77 -4.35
N ASP A 20 -9.83 -3.09 -5.00
CA ASP A 20 -8.53 -3.62 -5.44
C ASP A 20 -7.53 -2.45 -5.53
N ILE A 21 -6.91 -2.14 -4.40
CA ILE A 21 -5.96 -1.03 -4.21
C ILE A 21 -4.62 -1.57 -3.80
N TRP A 22 -3.63 -1.34 -4.65
CA TRP A 22 -2.23 -1.60 -4.31
C TRP A 22 -1.47 -0.31 -4.19
N ILE A 23 -0.58 -0.25 -3.21
CA ILE A 23 0.36 0.86 -3.03
C ILE A 23 1.78 0.33 -2.95
N VAL A 24 2.74 1.17 -3.33
CA VAL A 24 4.16 0.87 -3.11
C VAL A 24 4.67 1.67 -1.92
N VAL A 25 5.29 0.99 -0.96
CA VAL A 25 5.97 1.63 0.17
C VAL A 25 7.34 0.99 0.34
N HIS A 26 8.41 1.79 0.34
CA HIS A 26 9.80 1.33 0.41
C HIS A 26 10.14 0.29 -0.67
N GLY A 27 9.62 0.47 -1.89
CA GLY A 27 9.84 -0.42 -3.03
C GLY A 27 9.17 -1.79 -2.93
N LYS A 28 8.23 -1.96 -1.98
CA LYS A 28 7.42 -3.18 -1.82
C LYS A 28 5.96 -2.87 -2.14
N VAL A 29 5.28 -3.82 -2.77
CA VAL A 29 3.86 -3.70 -3.11
C VAL A 29 3.01 -4.27 -1.97
N TYR A 30 1.96 -3.54 -1.60
CA TYR A 30 1.01 -3.94 -0.57
C TYR A 30 -0.41 -3.82 -1.09
N ASP A 31 -1.19 -4.87 -0.90
CA ASP A 31 -2.64 -4.82 -1.07
C ASP A 31 -3.27 -4.24 0.20
N VAL A 32 -3.88 -3.07 0.05
CA VAL A 32 -4.51 -2.32 1.13
C VAL A 32 -6.02 -2.19 0.94
N ALA A 33 -6.62 -2.88 -0.05
CA ALA A 33 -8.06 -2.81 -0.32
C ALA A 33 -8.89 -3.13 0.92
N ALA A 34 -8.52 -4.20 1.64
CA ALA A 34 -9.19 -4.62 2.86
C ALA A 34 -8.94 -3.68 4.07
N PHE A 35 -7.90 -2.85 4.00
CA PHE A 35 -7.54 -1.91 5.07
C PHE A 35 -8.09 -0.50 4.82
N LEU A 36 -8.69 -0.25 3.66
CA LEU A 36 -9.13 1.07 3.24
C LEU A 36 -10.05 1.76 4.26
N ASP A 37 -11.08 1.05 4.72
CA ASP A 37 -12.03 1.56 5.72
C ASP A 37 -11.48 1.54 7.16
N GLU A 38 -10.40 0.80 7.41
CA GLU A 38 -9.74 0.70 8.72
C GLU A 38 -8.63 1.75 8.90
N HIS A 39 -8.25 2.46 7.82
CA HIS A 39 -7.17 3.44 7.86
C HIS A 39 -7.56 4.68 8.69
N PRO A 40 -6.85 4.98 9.80
CA PRO A 40 -7.19 6.13 10.65
C PRO A 40 -7.07 7.49 9.96
N GLY A 41 -6.24 7.59 8.91
CA GLY A 41 -6.09 8.79 8.08
C GLY A 41 -7.20 8.98 7.05
N GLY A 42 -8.16 8.06 6.96
CA GLY A 42 -9.25 8.06 6.00
C GLY A 42 -8.92 7.33 4.70
N GLU A 43 -9.95 6.96 3.94
CA GLU A 43 -9.80 6.23 2.69
C GLU A 43 -9.31 7.10 1.52
N GLU A 44 -9.66 8.39 1.51
CA GLU A 44 -9.32 9.32 0.42
C GLU A 44 -7.80 9.37 0.18
N VAL A 45 -7.00 9.45 1.24
CA VAL A 45 -5.54 9.55 1.11
C VAL A 45 -4.90 8.29 0.54
N ILE A 46 -5.50 7.12 0.80
CA ILE A 46 -5.05 5.85 0.19
C ILE A 46 -5.45 5.82 -1.28
N LEU A 47 -6.68 6.25 -1.61
CA LEU A 47 -7.17 6.31 -2.99
C LEU A 47 -6.36 7.27 -3.86
N GLU A 48 -5.92 8.41 -3.31
CA GLU A 48 -5.03 9.36 -4.01
C GLU A 48 -3.68 8.74 -4.39
N HIS A 49 -3.22 7.75 -3.62
CA HIS A 49 -1.96 7.04 -3.86
C HIS A 49 -2.17 5.61 -4.38
N ALA A 50 -3.39 5.28 -4.82
CA ALA A 50 -3.72 3.97 -5.35
C ALA A 50 -3.00 3.74 -6.67
N GLY A 51 -2.33 2.59 -6.79
CA GLY A 51 -1.58 2.20 -7.96
C GLY A 51 -0.21 2.88 -8.13
N ILE A 52 0.24 3.66 -7.14
CA ILE A 52 1.52 4.41 -7.20
C ILE A 52 2.38 4.22 -5.95
N ASP A 53 3.55 4.84 -5.95
CA ASP A 53 4.45 4.87 -4.80
C ASP A 53 4.01 5.92 -3.78
N ALA A 54 3.63 5.42 -2.60
CA ALA A 54 3.16 6.19 -1.46
C ALA A 54 4.24 6.36 -0.39
N THR A 55 5.51 6.01 -0.67
CA THR A 55 6.59 6.05 0.32
C THR A 55 6.77 7.45 0.90
N GLU A 56 6.84 8.48 0.05
CA GLU A 56 7.01 9.86 0.53
C GLU A 56 5.83 10.30 1.39
N ALA A 57 4.59 10.04 0.96
CA ALA A 57 3.39 10.38 1.73
C ALA A 57 3.33 9.63 3.07
N PHE A 58 3.73 8.35 3.09
CA PHE A 58 3.74 7.55 4.31
C PHE A 58 4.76 8.06 5.34
N GLU A 59 5.97 8.43 4.88
CA GLU A 59 7.04 8.95 5.73
C GLU A 59 6.80 10.39 6.18
N ASP A 60 6.23 11.26 5.33
CA ASP A 60 5.96 12.67 5.64
C ASP A 60 4.93 12.82 6.78
N ILE A 61 3.93 11.94 6.81
CA ILE A 61 2.93 11.89 7.88
C ILE A 61 3.53 11.41 9.21
N GLY A 62 4.63 10.66 9.19
CA GLY A 62 5.28 10.15 10.40
C GLY A 62 4.48 9.05 11.10
N HIS A 63 4.07 8.04 10.34
CA HIS A 63 3.33 6.89 10.87
C HIS A 63 4.08 6.17 12.02
N SER A 64 3.35 5.60 12.98
CA SER A 64 3.92 4.90 14.13
C SER A 64 4.58 3.57 13.74
N GLU A 65 5.44 3.04 14.61
CA GLU A 65 6.07 1.72 14.43
C GLU A 65 5.02 0.62 14.19
N ASP A 66 3.87 0.67 14.87
CA ASP A 66 2.75 -0.26 14.64
C ASP A 66 2.24 -0.22 13.19
N ALA A 67 2.14 0.96 12.58
CA ALA A 67 1.72 1.09 11.18
C ALA A 67 2.75 0.47 10.22
N HIS A 68 4.05 0.65 10.50
CA HIS A 68 5.11 -0.03 9.75
C HIS A 68 5.04 -1.56 9.91
N ASP A 69 4.68 -2.06 11.10
CA ASP A 69 4.53 -3.50 11.33
C ASP A 69 3.27 -4.06 10.65
N LEU A 70 2.18 -3.30 10.59
CA LEU A 70 0.99 -3.65 9.81
C LEU A 70 1.31 -3.83 8.32
N LEU A 71 2.14 -2.96 7.73
CA LEU A 71 2.62 -3.13 6.36
C LEU A 71 3.37 -4.46 6.18
N LYS A 72 4.26 -4.82 7.11
CA LYS A 72 5.01 -6.09 7.06
C LYS A 72 4.07 -7.31 7.13
N LEU A 73 2.98 -7.23 7.88
CA LEU A 73 2.01 -8.32 8.02
C LEU A 73 1.12 -8.46 6.78
N LYS A 74 0.82 -7.35 6.10
CA LYS A 74 -0.01 -7.32 4.88
C LYS A 74 0.80 -7.34 3.58
N GLN A 75 2.09 -7.68 3.65
CA GLN A 75 2.89 -7.87 2.44
C GLN A 75 2.26 -8.98 1.60
N SER A 76 1.85 -8.65 0.37
CA SER A 76 1.30 -9.63 -0.58
C SER A 76 2.31 -10.76 -0.75
N ARG A 77 1.86 -11.99 -0.42
CA ARG A 77 2.64 -13.22 -0.58
C ARG A 77 2.96 -13.50 -2.04
#